data_AF-A0A973YET3-F1
#
_entry.id   AF-A0A973YET3-F1
#
_cell.length_a   1.000
_cell.length_b   1.000
_cell.length_c   1.000
_cell.angle_alpha   90.00
_cell.angle_beta   90.00
_cell.angle_gamma   90.00
#
_symmetry.space_group_name_H-M   'P 1'
#
loop_
_entity.id
_entity.type
_entity.pdbx_description
1 polymer ?
#
loop_
_entity_poly.entity_id
_entity_poly.type
_entity_poly.pdbx_seq_one_letter_code
_entity_poly.pdbx_strand_id
1 'polypeptide(L)'
;LLQVCNENSLFKSEARYLVRRKDPELWANVLEENNPFRRQLIDQVVQTALSETQDPEEVSVTVKAFMTADLPNELIELLEKIVLDNSVFSEHRNLQNLLILTAIKADRTRVMEYINRLDNYDAPDIANIAISNELYEEAFAIFRKFDVNTSAIQVLIEHIGNLDRAYEFAERCNEPAVWSQLARAQLQKDLVKEAIDSYIKADDPSAYMEVVQAANRNDNWEDLVKFLQMARKKARESYVETELIFALAKTNRLSELEEFISGPNNAHIQQVGDRCYEEGMYEAAKLLYNNVSNFARLASTLVHLGEYQAAVDSGRKANSTRTWKEV
;
A
#
# COMPACT_ATOMS: atom_id res chain seq x y z
N LEU A 1 28.10 -51.49 -2.32
CA LEU A 1 26.62 -51.47 -2.25
C LEU A 1 26.05 -50.73 -3.45
N LEU A 2 26.37 -49.44 -3.66
CA LEU A 2 26.00 -48.65 -4.85
C LEU A 2 26.23 -49.39 -6.19
N GLN A 3 27.45 -49.89 -6.43
CA GLN A 3 27.76 -50.65 -7.64
C GLN A 3 26.90 -51.92 -7.80
N VAL A 4 26.68 -52.65 -6.70
CA VAL A 4 25.89 -53.89 -6.67
C VAL A 4 24.39 -53.63 -6.81
N CYS A 5 23.89 -52.49 -6.32
CA CYS A 5 22.50 -52.08 -6.47
C CYS A 5 22.19 -51.55 -7.87
N ASN A 6 23.12 -50.76 -8.44
CA ASN A 6 23.05 -50.31 -9.84
C ASN A 6 23.11 -51.48 -10.83
N GLU A 7 23.97 -52.48 -10.58
CA GLU A 7 24.09 -53.68 -11.44
C GLU A 7 22.87 -54.61 -11.35
N ASN A 8 22.13 -54.61 -10.24
CA ASN A 8 20.96 -55.48 -10.03
C ASN A 8 19.61 -54.76 -10.14
N SER A 9 19.57 -53.50 -10.59
CA SER A 9 18.36 -52.68 -10.67
C SER A 9 17.59 -52.56 -9.33
N LEU A 10 18.31 -52.63 -8.20
CA LEU A 10 17.75 -52.61 -6.84
C LEU A 10 17.57 -51.17 -6.32
N PHE A 11 17.05 -50.30 -7.18
CA PHE A 11 16.92 -48.85 -6.95
C PHE A 11 16.01 -48.50 -5.76
N LYS A 12 15.04 -49.36 -5.40
CA LYS A 12 14.20 -49.17 -4.21
C LYS A 12 14.95 -49.30 -2.90
N SER A 13 15.76 -50.35 -2.75
CA SER A 13 16.58 -50.54 -1.55
C SER A 13 17.71 -49.52 -1.46
N GLU A 14 18.23 -49.10 -2.60
CA GLU A 14 19.26 -48.07 -2.69
C GLU A 14 18.72 -46.69 -2.29
N ALA A 15 17.54 -46.31 -2.78
CA ALA A 15 16.85 -45.09 -2.37
C ALA A 15 16.59 -45.05 -0.86
N ARG A 16 16.08 -46.15 -0.27
CA ARG A 16 15.89 -46.26 1.19
C ARG A 16 17.20 -46.13 1.96
N TYR A 17 18.27 -46.74 1.45
CA TYR A 17 19.57 -46.70 2.10
C TYR A 17 20.19 -45.29 2.06
N LEU A 18 20.08 -44.59 0.92
CA LEU A 18 20.56 -43.23 0.76
C LEU A 18 19.88 -42.26 1.72
N VAL A 19 18.55 -42.33 1.82
CA VAL A 19 17.76 -41.47 2.72
C VAL A 19 18.12 -41.73 4.18
N ARG A 20 18.24 -43.00 4.61
CA ARG A 20 18.61 -43.37 5.99
C ARG A 20 20.04 -43.04 6.38
N ARG A 21 20.98 -43.09 5.44
CA ARG A 21 22.41 -42.90 5.75
C ARG A 21 22.77 -41.42 5.98
N LYS A 22 21.94 -40.48 5.52
CA LYS A 22 22.07 -39.03 5.77
C LYS A 22 23.44 -38.44 5.40
N ASP A 23 24.15 -39.05 4.45
CA ASP A 23 25.54 -38.71 4.13
C ASP A 23 25.62 -37.83 2.87
N PRO A 24 26.08 -36.55 2.99
CA PRO A 24 26.13 -35.61 1.87
C PRO A 24 27.08 -36.00 0.74
N GLU A 25 28.19 -36.68 1.03
CA GLU A 25 29.17 -37.06 0.00
C GLU A 25 28.61 -38.16 -0.90
N LEU A 26 27.80 -39.06 -0.34
CA LEU A 26 27.09 -40.07 -1.12
C LEU A 26 26.02 -39.46 -2.01
N TRP A 27 25.30 -38.47 -1.51
CA TRP A 27 24.35 -37.73 -2.33
C TRP A 27 25.02 -37.02 -3.50
N ALA A 28 26.17 -36.37 -3.28
CA ALA A 28 26.93 -35.73 -4.34
C ALA A 28 27.33 -36.73 -5.43
N ASN A 29 27.90 -37.88 -5.06
CA ASN A 29 28.32 -38.92 -6.01
C ASN A 29 27.14 -39.52 -6.80
N VAL A 30 25.98 -39.68 -6.16
CA VAL A 30 24.81 -40.29 -6.81
C VAL A 30 24.09 -39.32 -7.73
N LEU A 31 24.09 -38.04 -7.37
CA LEU A 31 23.45 -36.97 -8.13
C LEU A 31 24.34 -36.35 -9.22
N GLU A 32 25.56 -36.88 -9.46
CA GLU A 32 26.41 -36.44 -10.57
C GLU A 32 25.73 -36.61 -11.93
N GLU A 33 25.92 -35.63 -12.82
CA GLU A 33 25.37 -35.62 -14.19
C GLU A 33 25.86 -36.80 -15.05
N ASN A 34 27.05 -37.32 -14.77
CA ASN A 34 27.64 -38.44 -15.50
C ASN A 34 27.02 -39.81 -15.14
N ASN A 35 26.14 -39.87 -14.14
CA ASN A 35 25.53 -41.12 -13.71
C ASN A 35 24.31 -41.48 -14.60
N PRO A 36 24.36 -42.57 -15.40
CA PRO A 36 23.25 -42.95 -16.27
C PRO A 36 21.99 -43.40 -15.52
N PHE A 37 22.11 -43.77 -14.24
CA PHE A 37 20.98 -44.21 -13.41
C PHE A 37 20.39 -43.10 -12.53
N ARG A 38 20.93 -41.87 -12.61
CA ARG A 38 20.52 -40.71 -11.80
C ARG A 38 19.00 -40.52 -11.76
N ARG A 39 18.36 -40.51 -12.94
CA ARG A 39 16.92 -40.26 -13.06
C ARG A 39 16.07 -41.37 -12.44
N GLN A 40 16.42 -42.63 -12.69
CA GLN A 40 15.71 -43.78 -12.12
C GLN A 40 15.81 -43.81 -10.59
N LEU A 41 16.97 -43.43 -10.05
CA LEU A 41 17.18 -43.36 -8.62
C LEU A 41 16.40 -42.21 -7.98
N ILE A 42 16.38 -41.02 -8.60
CA ILE A 42 15.54 -39.90 -8.18
C ILE A 42 14.06 -40.30 -8.16
N ASP A 43 13.56 -40.93 -9.23
CA ASP A 43 12.17 -41.38 -9.31
C ASP A 43 11.82 -42.34 -8.16
N GLN A 44 12.72 -43.27 -7.81
CA GLN A 44 12.50 -44.20 -6.71
C GLN A 44 12.60 -43.55 -5.32
N VAL A 45 13.47 -42.55 -5.16
CA VAL A 45 13.54 -41.73 -3.93
C VAL A 45 12.23 -40.98 -3.72
N VAL A 46 11.74 -40.31 -4.77
CA VAL A 46 10.50 -39.51 -4.74
C VAL A 46 9.25 -40.39 -4.60
N GLN A 47 9.21 -41.59 -5.19
CA GLN A 47 8.03 -42.47 -5.11
C GLN A 47 7.98 -43.35 -3.86
N THR A 48 9.13 -43.85 -3.39
CA THR A 48 9.15 -44.98 -2.45
C THR A 48 9.77 -44.62 -1.11
N ALA A 49 10.97 -44.03 -1.13
CA ALA A 49 11.72 -43.83 0.11
C ALA A 49 11.07 -42.75 0.98
N LEU A 50 10.66 -41.63 0.39
CA LEU A 50 10.13 -40.49 1.14
C LEU A 50 8.70 -40.70 1.65
N SER A 51 7.87 -41.48 0.94
CA SER A 51 6.53 -41.88 1.39
C SER A 51 6.56 -42.72 2.68
N GLU A 52 7.66 -43.45 2.91
CA GLU A 52 7.84 -44.33 4.08
C GLU A 52 8.58 -43.64 5.22
N THR A 53 9.15 -42.47 4.97
CA THR A 53 10.00 -41.74 5.90
C THR A 53 9.15 -40.82 6.77
N GLN A 54 9.27 -40.93 8.09
CA GLN A 54 8.64 -40.03 9.06
C GLN A 54 9.66 -39.15 9.80
N ASP A 55 10.96 -39.29 9.50
CA ASP A 55 12.02 -38.52 10.14
C ASP A 55 12.26 -37.18 9.39
N PRO A 56 12.04 -36.02 10.03
CA PRO A 56 12.31 -34.71 9.44
C PRO A 56 13.76 -34.50 9.00
N GLU A 57 14.71 -35.15 9.66
CA GLU A 57 16.13 -34.98 9.37
C GLU A 57 16.53 -35.65 8.05
N GLU A 58 15.95 -36.82 7.75
CA GLU A 58 16.13 -37.54 6.48
C GLU A 58 15.62 -36.70 5.29
N VAL A 59 14.47 -36.04 5.46
CA VAL A 59 13.91 -35.11 4.47
C VAL A 59 14.82 -33.90 4.25
N SER A 60 15.30 -33.29 5.34
CA SER A 60 16.15 -32.09 5.28
C SER A 60 17.47 -32.34 4.55
N VAL A 61 18.15 -33.46 4.82
CA VAL A 61 19.40 -33.82 4.13
C VAL A 61 19.15 -34.10 2.65
N THR A 62 18.06 -34.80 2.33
CA THR A 62 17.67 -35.07 0.93
C THR A 62 17.40 -33.76 0.18
N VAL A 63 16.61 -32.84 0.74
CA VAL A 63 16.33 -31.54 0.12
C VAL A 63 17.61 -30.73 -0.10
N LYS A 64 18.52 -30.67 0.89
CA LYS A 64 19.81 -29.98 0.74
C LYS A 64 20.67 -30.56 -0.38
N ALA A 65 20.66 -31.89 -0.54
CA ALA A 65 21.39 -32.56 -1.60
C ALA A 65 20.85 -32.16 -2.99
N PHE A 66 19.53 -32.16 -3.17
CA PHE A 66 18.89 -31.75 -4.43
C PHE A 66 19.12 -30.27 -4.75
N MET A 67 19.09 -29.39 -3.74
CA MET A 67 19.44 -27.97 -3.91
C MET A 67 20.89 -27.77 -4.34
N THR A 68 21.82 -28.56 -3.77
CA THR A 68 23.25 -28.49 -4.10
C THR A 68 23.55 -29.04 -5.49
N ALA A 69 22.76 -30.03 -5.93
CA ALA A 69 22.86 -30.64 -7.25
C ALA A 69 22.15 -29.85 -8.37
N ASP A 70 21.62 -28.66 -8.06
CA ASP A 70 20.90 -27.76 -8.98
C ASP A 70 19.78 -28.44 -9.78
N LEU A 71 18.96 -29.25 -9.08
CA LEU A 71 17.82 -29.98 -9.63
C LEU A 71 16.49 -29.41 -9.13
N PRO A 72 16.03 -28.24 -9.62
CA PRO A 72 14.86 -27.59 -9.06
C PRO A 72 13.53 -28.27 -9.44
N ASN A 73 13.41 -28.88 -10.61
CA ASN A 73 12.17 -29.54 -11.04
C ASN A 73 11.90 -30.81 -10.21
N GLU A 74 12.93 -31.62 -10.02
CA GLU A 74 12.89 -32.83 -9.21
C GLU A 74 12.67 -32.48 -7.74
N LEU A 75 13.24 -31.36 -7.26
CA LEU A 75 12.99 -30.85 -5.92
C LEU A 75 11.52 -30.42 -5.73
N ILE A 76 10.89 -29.81 -6.74
CA ILE A 76 9.46 -29.47 -6.69
C ILE A 76 8.61 -30.74 -6.56
N GLU A 77 8.82 -31.75 -7.41
CA GLU A 77 8.05 -33.02 -7.33
C GLU A 77 8.24 -33.73 -5.98
N LEU A 78 9.46 -33.67 -5.44
CA LEU A 78 9.78 -34.20 -4.12
C LEU A 78 9.01 -33.47 -3.02
N LEU A 79 9.06 -32.14 -3.02
CA LEU A 79 8.40 -31.31 -2.02
C LEU A 79 6.87 -31.37 -2.14
N GLU A 80 6.31 -31.46 -3.36
CA GLU A 80 4.87 -31.66 -3.57
C GLU A 80 4.38 -32.91 -2.84
N LYS A 81 5.03 -34.07 -3.03
CA LYS A 81 4.61 -35.30 -2.34
C LYS A 81 4.75 -35.21 -0.83
N ILE A 82 5.83 -34.60 -0.33
CA ILE A 82 6.05 -34.51 1.12
C ILE A 82 5.05 -33.54 1.76
N VAL A 83 4.83 -32.38 1.16
CA VAL A 83 4.02 -31.31 1.76
C VAL A 83 2.52 -31.52 1.50
N LEU A 84 2.14 -32.02 0.31
CA LEU A 84 0.74 -32.16 -0.08
C LEU A 84 0.14 -33.52 0.28
N ASP A 85 0.91 -34.62 0.18
CA ASP A 85 0.37 -35.98 0.41
C ASP A 85 0.67 -36.51 1.82
N ASN A 86 1.75 -36.07 2.47
CA ASN A 86 2.14 -36.55 3.80
C ASN A 86 1.72 -35.58 4.90
N SER A 87 0.72 -35.97 5.70
CA SER A 87 0.15 -35.14 6.75
C SER A 87 1.17 -34.70 7.81
N VAL A 88 2.22 -35.50 8.06
CA VAL A 88 3.23 -35.22 9.11
C VAL A 88 4.07 -33.98 8.77
N PHE A 89 4.32 -33.74 7.49
CA PHE A 89 5.18 -32.65 7.02
C PHE A 89 4.39 -31.49 6.40
N SER A 90 3.09 -31.68 6.19
CA SER A 90 2.21 -30.66 5.65
C SER A 90 2.25 -29.36 6.45
N GLU A 91 2.38 -29.40 7.78
CA GLU A 91 2.41 -28.20 8.62
C GLU A 91 3.81 -27.54 8.74
N HIS A 92 4.84 -28.14 8.13
CA HIS A 92 6.22 -27.71 8.37
C HIS A 92 6.60 -26.46 7.55
N ARG A 93 6.58 -25.30 8.20
CA ARG A 93 6.87 -23.97 7.60
C ARG A 93 8.07 -23.93 6.66
N ASN A 94 9.22 -24.46 7.08
CA ASN A 94 10.44 -24.41 6.24
C ASN A 94 10.29 -25.19 4.93
N LEU A 95 9.54 -26.30 4.91
CA LEU A 95 9.34 -27.09 3.70
C LEU A 95 8.35 -26.41 2.77
N GLN A 96 7.30 -25.81 3.30
CA GLN A 96 6.38 -24.97 2.51
C GLN A 96 7.10 -23.77 1.89
N ASN A 97 7.94 -23.07 2.68
CA ASN A 97 8.77 -21.98 2.18
C ASN A 97 9.66 -22.45 1.03
N LEU A 98 10.36 -23.58 1.20
CA LEU A 98 11.23 -24.14 0.17
C LEU A 98 10.46 -24.52 -1.10
N LEU A 99 9.26 -25.10 -0.98
CA LEU A 99 8.43 -25.45 -2.13
C LEU A 99 8.05 -24.21 -2.94
N ILE A 100 7.54 -23.17 -2.27
CA ILE A 100 7.16 -21.93 -2.95
C ILE A 100 8.38 -21.23 -3.54
N LEU A 101 9.50 -21.13 -2.82
CA LEU A 101 10.71 -20.47 -3.30
C LEU A 101 11.33 -21.19 -4.51
N THR A 102 11.32 -22.52 -4.51
CA THR A 102 11.82 -23.32 -5.63
C THR A 102 10.90 -23.16 -6.84
N ALA A 103 9.58 -23.18 -6.62
CA ALA A 103 8.59 -22.91 -7.66
C ALA A 103 8.75 -21.52 -8.29
N ILE A 104 8.94 -20.47 -7.48
CA ILE A 104 9.18 -19.10 -7.99
C ILE A 104 10.38 -19.06 -8.95
N LYS A 105 11.44 -19.82 -8.66
CA LYS A 105 12.66 -19.85 -9.47
C LYS A 105 12.54 -20.72 -10.72
N ALA A 106 11.85 -21.85 -10.66
CA ALA A 106 11.88 -22.87 -11.72
C ALA A 106 10.55 -23.08 -12.45
N ASP A 107 9.40 -22.95 -11.78
CA ASP A 107 8.07 -23.12 -12.38
C ASP A 107 7.07 -22.13 -11.80
N ARG A 108 7.01 -20.94 -12.41
CA ARG A 108 6.11 -19.85 -12.02
C ARG A 108 4.63 -20.22 -12.12
N THR A 109 4.27 -21.19 -12.97
CA THR A 109 2.85 -21.49 -13.25
C THR A 109 2.13 -22.13 -12.06
N ARG A 110 2.87 -22.84 -11.19
CA ARG A 110 2.32 -23.55 -10.03
C ARG A 110 2.31 -22.73 -8.75
N VAL A 111 3.04 -21.61 -8.70
CA VAL A 111 3.21 -20.78 -7.50
C VAL A 111 1.86 -20.37 -6.91
N MET A 112 0.91 -19.96 -7.77
CA MET A 112 -0.44 -19.58 -7.34
C MET A 112 -1.22 -20.74 -6.71
N GLU A 113 -1.08 -21.97 -7.23
CA GLU A 113 -1.72 -23.14 -6.63
C GLU A 113 -1.19 -23.40 -5.23
N TYR A 114 0.15 -23.35 -5.06
CA TYR A 114 0.78 -23.55 -3.77
C TYR A 114 0.38 -22.48 -2.76
N ILE A 115 0.33 -21.21 -3.16
CA ILE A 115 -0.13 -20.11 -2.30
C ILE A 115 -1.54 -20.36 -1.77
N ASN A 116 -2.43 -20.87 -2.63
CA ASN A 116 -3.81 -21.16 -2.26
C ASN A 116 -3.92 -22.36 -1.33
N ARG A 117 -3.14 -23.42 -1.55
CA ARG A 117 -3.21 -24.68 -0.79
C ARG A 117 -2.44 -24.68 0.53
N LEU A 118 -1.38 -23.88 0.64
CA LEU A 118 -0.48 -23.85 1.79
C LEU A 118 -0.83 -22.69 2.73
N ASP A 119 -0.76 -22.92 4.04
CA ASP A 119 -1.17 -21.92 5.05
C ASP A 119 -0.07 -21.57 6.07
N ASN A 120 1.00 -22.37 6.19
CA ASN A 120 1.98 -22.27 7.28
C ASN A 120 3.34 -21.69 6.83
N TYR A 121 3.38 -20.88 5.78
CA TYR A 121 4.61 -20.28 5.26
C TYR A 121 4.84 -18.85 5.76
N ASP A 122 6.05 -18.34 5.53
CA ASP A 122 6.40 -16.95 5.86
C ASP A 122 5.84 -15.98 4.81
N ALA A 123 4.67 -15.41 5.08
CA ALA A 123 3.97 -14.58 4.12
C ALA A 123 4.73 -13.29 3.70
N PRO A 124 5.24 -12.45 4.63
CA PRO A 124 5.99 -11.25 4.25
C PRO A 124 7.25 -11.56 3.44
N ASP A 125 8.05 -12.54 3.85
CA ASP A 125 9.30 -12.86 3.18
C ASP A 125 9.05 -13.44 1.77
N ILE A 126 8.11 -14.37 1.64
CA ILE A 126 7.77 -14.97 0.35
C ILE A 126 7.15 -13.95 -0.59
N ALA A 127 6.26 -13.07 -0.10
CA ALA A 127 5.67 -12.03 -0.92
C ALA A 127 6.73 -11.04 -1.44
N ASN A 128 7.70 -10.64 -0.61
CA ASN A 128 8.81 -9.78 -1.05
C ASN A 128 9.69 -10.46 -2.12
N ILE A 129 9.91 -11.77 -1.99
CA ILE A 129 10.65 -12.56 -3.00
C ILE A 129 9.82 -12.69 -4.28
N ALA A 130 8.51 -12.87 -4.19
CA ALA A 130 7.61 -12.90 -5.34
C ALA A 130 7.64 -11.55 -6.09
N ILE A 131 7.55 -10.41 -5.37
CA ILE A 131 7.71 -9.06 -5.94
C ILE A 131 9.05 -8.91 -6.67
N SER A 132 10.14 -9.37 -6.05
CA SER A 132 11.49 -9.30 -6.64
C SER A 132 11.63 -10.14 -7.92
N ASN A 133 10.75 -11.12 -8.13
CA ASN A 133 10.70 -11.98 -9.32
C ASN A 133 9.57 -11.60 -10.29
N GLU A 134 8.96 -10.42 -10.13
CA GLU A 134 7.86 -9.89 -10.96
C GLU A 134 6.55 -10.71 -10.88
N LEU A 135 6.35 -11.45 -9.79
CA LEU A 135 5.14 -12.24 -9.50
C LEU A 135 4.19 -11.44 -8.59
N TYR A 136 3.59 -10.39 -9.14
CA TYR A 136 2.81 -9.42 -8.35
C TYR A 136 1.42 -9.94 -7.94
N GLU A 137 0.77 -10.75 -8.78
CA GLU A 137 -0.54 -11.33 -8.45
C GLU A 137 -0.42 -12.36 -7.32
N GLU A 138 0.64 -13.16 -7.35
CA GLU A 138 1.01 -14.10 -6.30
C GLU A 138 1.32 -13.37 -5.00
N ALA A 139 2.13 -12.31 -5.05
CA ALA A 139 2.43 -11.49 -3.87
C ALA A 139 1.18 -10.86 -3.26
N PHE A 140 0.29 -10.32 -4.10
CA PHE A 140 -1.00 -9.79 -3.65
C PHE A 140 -1.88 -10.87 -3.00
N ALA A 141 -1.96 -12.05 -3.61
CA ALA A 141 -2.73 -13.17 -3.07
C ALA A 141 -2.21 -13.61 -1.70
N ILE A 142 -0.88 -13.66 -1.51
CA ILE A 142 -0.24 -13.94 -0.23
C ILE A 142 -0.65 -12.89 0.80
N PHE A 143 -0.44 -11.60 0.53
CA PHE A 143 -0.78 -10.56 1.52
C PHE A 143 -2.26 -10.54 1.88
N ARG A 144 -3.13 -10.75 0.89
CA ARG A 144 -4.58 -10.87 1.11
C ARG A 144 -4.93 -12.08 1.97
N LYS A 145 -4.23 -13.20 1.83
CA LYS A 145 -4.49 -14.43 2.59
C LYS A 145 -4.12 -14.30 4.06
N PHE A 146 -3.08 -13.50 4.37
CA PHE A 146 -2.58 -13.30 5.74
C PHE A 146 -3.05 -11.99 6.36
N ASP A 147 -4.09 -11.35 5.81
CA ASP A 147 -4.68 -10.09 6.30
C ASP A 147 -3.67 -8.93 6.45
N VAL A 148 -2.56 -8.95 5.69
CA VAL A 148 -1.58 -7.85 5.67
C VAL A 148 -2.01 -6.82 4.63
N ASN A 149 -3.13 -6.15 4.91
CA ASN A 149 -3.85 -5.31 3.96
C ASN A 149 -3.05 -4.09 3.46
N THR A 150 -2.20 -3.50 4.31
CA THR A 150 -1.32 -2.38 3.95
C THR A 150 -0.29 -2.77 2.89
N SER A 151 0.38 -3.90 3.05
CA SER A 151 1.30 -4.41 2.03
C SER A 151 0.57 -4.87 0.77
N ALA A 152 -0.61 -5.49 0.93
CA ALA A 152 -1.42 -5.92 -0.21
C ALA A 152 -1.79 -4.75 -1.15
N ILE A 153 -2.29 -3.65 -0.59
CA ILE A 153 -2.67 -2.50 -1.41
C ILE A 153 -1.46 -1.80 -2.03
N GLN A 154 -0.31 -1.79 -1.33
CA GLN A 154 0.93 -1.26 -1.88
C GLN A 154 1.35 -2.01 -3.15
N VAL A 155 1.22 -3.36 -3.18
CA VAL A 155 1.49 -4.14 -4.40
C VAL A 155 0.54 -3.76 -5.55
N LEU A 156 -0.75 -3.59 -5.26
CA LEU A 156 -1.73 -3.17 -6.27
C LEU A 156 -1.39 -1.78 -6.85
N ILE A 157 -0.93 -0.87 -6.00
CA ILE A 157 -0.62 0.52 -6.35
C ILE A 157 0.69 0.63 -7.12
N GLU A 158 1.78 0.11 -6.55
CA GLU A 158 3.15 0.37 -7.03
C GLU A 158 3.54 -0.56 -8.19
N HIS A 159 3.14 -1.83 -8.14
CA HIS A 159 3.57 -2.83 -9.11
C HIS A 159 2.52 -3.13 -10.18
N ILE A 160 1.27 -3.36 -9.78
CA ILE A 160 0.19 -3.66 -10.73
C ILE A 160 -0.33 -2.37 -11.38
N GLY A 161 -0.34 -1.26 -10.63
CA GLY A 161 -0.77 0.05 -11.11
C GLY A 161 -2.28 0.20 -11.35
N ASN A 162 -3.09 -0.80 -10.98
CA ASN A 162 -4.53 -0.82 -11.18
C ASN A 162 -5.25 -0.22 -9.96
N LEU A 163 -5.57 1.07 -10.05
CA LEU A 163 -6.25 1.79 -8.98
C LEU A 163 -7.70 1.36 -8.77
N ASP A 164 -8.39 0.87 -9.79
CA ASP A 164 -9.77 0.39 -9.67
C ASP A 164 -9.81 -0.86 -8.77
N ARG A 165 -8.90 -1.81 -9.01
CA ARG A 165 -8.73 -2.98 -8.12
C ARG A 165 -8.29 -2.57 -6.72
N ALA A 166 -7.42 -1.57 -6.60
CA ALA A 166 -6.99 -1.06 -5.29
C ALA A 166 -8.15 -0.42 -4.52
N TYR A 167 -9.05 0.28 -5.21
CA TYR A 167 -10.27 0.84 -4.63
C TYR A 167 -11.25 -0.25 -4.20
N GLU A 168 -11.53 -1.25 -5.04
CA GLU A 168 -12.38 -2.39 -4.66
C GLU A 168 -11.82 -3.15 -3.44
N PHE A 169 -10.50 -3.28 -3.36
CA PHE A 169 -9.84 -3.89 -2.22
C PHE A 169 -9.99 -3.02 -0.96
N ALA A 170 -9.76 -1.71 -1.06
CA ALA A 170 -9.93 -0.79 0.05
C ALA A 170 -11.38 -0.77 0.57
N GLU A 171 -12.38 -0.86 -0.32
CA GLU A 171 -13.79 -0.95 0.05
C GLU A 171 -14.14 -2.24 0.79
N ARG A 172 -13.51 -3.36 0.42
CA ARG A 172 -13.71 -4.65 1.11
C ARG A 172 -13.04 -4.69 2.48
N CYS A 173 -11.80 -4.21 2.60
CA CYS A 173 -11.07 -4.18 3.87
C CYS A 173 -11.66 -3.14 4.82
N ASN A 174 -12.08 -1.99 4.28
CA ASN A 174 -12.60 -0.84 5.01
C ASN A 174 -11.72 -0.41 6.20
N GLU A 175 -10.40 -0.47 6.00
CA GLU A 175 -9.42 -0.05 7.00
C GLU A 175 -8.90 1.36 6.70
N PRO A 176 -8.79 2.25 7.71
CA PRO A 176 -8.26 3.59 7.52
C PRO A 176 -6.87 3.63 6.88
N ALA A 177 -5.96 2.74 7.30
CA ALA A 177 -4.59 2.70 6.80
C ALA A 177 -4.53 2.38 5.29
N VAL A 178 -5.41 1.50 4.82
CA VAL A 178 -5.51 1.09 3.40
C VAL A 178 -6.04 2.25 2.56
N TRP A 179 -7.08 2.93 3.05
CA TRP A 179 -7.62 4.12 2.38
C TRP A 179 -6.61 5.28 2.31
N SER A 180 -5.85 5.54 3.37
CA SER A 180 -4.80 6.57 3.35
C SER A 180 -3.71 6.29 2.31
N GLN A 181 -3.30 5.03 2.15
CA GLN A 181 -2.31 4.65 1.14
C GLN A 181 -2.86 4.80 -0.28
N LEU A 182 -4.10 4.35 -0.52
CA LEU A 182 -4.78 4.55 -1.80
C LEU A 182 -4.91 6.02 -2.16
N ALA A 183 -5.35 6.84 -1.20
CA ALA A 183 -5.55 8.28 -1.40
C ALA A 183 -4.24 8.97 -1.78
N ARG A 184 -3.13 8.62 -1.13
CA ARG A 184 -1.81 9.15 -1.47
C ARG A 184 -1.39 8.79 -2.89
N ALA A 185 -1.66 7.56 -3.31
CA ALA A 185 -1.34 7.09 -4.66
C ALA A 185 -2.20 7.76 -5.74
N GLN A 186 -3.50 7.94 -5.46
CA GLN A 186 -4.40 8.69 -6.34
C GLN A 186 -3.94 10.15 -6.48
N LEU A 187 -3.52 10.77 -5.38
CA LEU A 187 -3.01 12.14 -5.36
C LEU A 187 -1.76 12.30 -6.24
N GLN A 188 -0.84 11.32 -6.21
CA GLN A 188 0.35 11.30 -7.07
C GLN A 188 0.04 11.12 -8.56
N LYS A 189 -1.13 10.55 -8.91
CA LYS A 189 -1.61 10.41 -10.29
C LYS A 189 -2.55 11.55 -10.71
N ASP A 190 -2.57 12.66 -9.97
CA ASP A 190 -3.44 13.83 -10.19
C ASP A 190 -4.95 13.55 -10.12
N LEU A 191 -5.36 12.39 -9.57
CA LEU A 191 -6.75 12.01 -9.32
C LEU A 191 -7.24 12.63 -8.00
N VAL A 192 -7.34 13.96 -7.98
CA VAL A 192 -7.55 14.73 -6.75
C VAL A 192 -8.92 14.49 -6.12
N LYS A 193 -9.97 14.32 -6.93
CA LYS A 193 -11.33 14.11 -6.39
C LYS A 193 -11.43 12.77 -5.69
N GLU A 194 -10.94 11.73 -6.35
CA GLU A 194 -10.88 10.36 -5.83
C GLU A 194 -9.98 10.27 -4.60
N ALA A 195 -8.82 10.93 -4.62
CA ALA A 195 -7.91 11.01 -3.48
C ALA A 195 -8.57 11.67 -2.26
N ILE A 196 -9.29 12.78 -2.46
CA ILE A 196 -10.02 13.46 -1.39
C ILE A 196 -11.09 12.54 -0.80
N ASP A 197 -11.90 11.89 -1.63
CA ASP A 197 -12.93 10.96 -1.17
C ASP A 197 -12.32 9.79 -0.39
N SER A 198 -11.20 9.23 -0.86
CA SER A 198 -10.47 8.17 -0.16
C SER A 198 -9.88 8.65 1.17
N TYR A 199 -9.33 9.87 1.26
CA TYR A 199 -8.88 10.43 2.54
C TYR A 199 -10.03 10.68 3.51
N ILE A 200 -11.18 11.13 3.04
CA ILE A 200 -12.38 11.30 3.86
C ILE A 200 -12.84 9.94 4.42
N LYS A 201 -12.81 8.87 3.61
CA LYS A 201 -13.09 7.50 4.07
C LYS A 201 -12.05 6.98 5.06
N ALA A 202 -10.78 7.33 4.87
CA ALA A 202 -9.70 7.03 5.82
C ALA A 202 -9.86 7.82 7.13
N ASP A 203 -10.62 8.91 7.12
CA ASP A 203 -10.73 9.87 8.20
C ASP A 203 -9.32 10.39 8.59
N ASP A 204 -8.39 10.50 7.63
CA ASP A 204 -6.98 10.79 7.90
C ASP A 204 -6.60 12.22 7.44
N PRO A 205 -6.28 13.14 8.36
CA PRO A 205 -5.87 14.50 8.02
C PRO A 205 -4.38 14.60 7.68
N SER A 206 -3.57 13.54 7.82
CA SER A 206 -2.10 13.61 7.78
C SER A 206 -1.52 14.31 6.54
N ALA A 207 -2.16 14.16 5.38
CA ALA A 207 -1.69 14.71 4.10
C ALA A 207 -2.33 16.06 3.71
N TYR A 208 -2.85 16.83 4.66
CA TYR A 208 -3.62 18.06 4.35
C TYR A 208 -2.86 19.06 3.46
N MET A 209 -1.54 19.19 3.62
CA MET A 209 -0.74 20.12 2.79
C MET A 209 -0.72 19.68 1.32
N GLU A 210 -0.51 18.39 1.07
CA GLU A 210 -0.43 17.84 -0.30
C GLU A 210 -1.81 17.93 -0.96
N VAL A 211 -2.88 17.61 -0.23
CA VAL A 211 -4.27 17.68 -0.73
C VAL A 211 -4.67 19.11 -1.06
N VAL A 212 -4.37 20.09 -0.20
CA VAL A 212 -4.64 21.52 -0.47
C VAL A 212 -3.89 21.97 -1.72
N GLN A 213 -2.60 21.64 -1.85
CA GLN A 213 -1.83 22.04 -3.03
C GLN A 213 -2.37 21.44 -4.33
N ALA A 214 -2.76 20.17 -4.30
CA ALA A 214 -3.31 19.50 -5.48
C ALA A 214 -4.71 20.04 -5.83
N ALA A 215 -5.56 20.27 -4.83
CA ALA A 215 -6.88 20.87 -5.02
C ALA A 215 -6.81 22.30 -5.57
N ASN A 216 -5.85 23.11 -5.10
CA ASN A 216 -5.61 24.46 -5.61
C ASN A 216 -5.15 24.47 -7.08
N ARG A 217 -4.43 23.43 -7.53
CA ARG A 217 -3.98 23.31 -8.93
C ARG A 217 -5.10 22.88 -9.88
N ASN A 218 -6.03 22.05 -9.38
CA ASN A 218 -7.10 21.46 -10.18
C ASN A 218 -8.46 22.17 -10.00
N ASP A 219 -8.49 23.30 -9.28
CA ASP A 219 -9.70 24.08 -8.95
C ASP A 219 -10.83 23.25 -8.29
N ASN A 220 -10.47 22.19 -7.56
CA ASN A 220 -11.42 21.29 -6.88
C ASN A 220 -11.75 21.79 -5.46
N TRP A 221 -12.34 22.99 -5.38
CA TRP A 221 -12.60 23.67 -4.12
C TRP A 221 -13.73 23.04 -3.29
N GLU A 222 -14.77 22.49 -3.93
CA GLU A 222 -15.91 21.89 -3.22
C GLU A 222 -15.53 20.64 -2.43
N ASP A 223 -14.75 19.75 -3.04
CA ASP A 223 -14.29 18.53 -2.39
C ASP A 223 -13.24 18.85 -1.32
N LEU A 224 -12.39 19.85 -1.56
CA LEU A 224 -11.44 20.35 -0.57
C LEU A 224 -12.14 20.85 0.70
N VAL A 225 -13.28 21.55 0.58
CA VAL A 225 -14.07 21.99 1.74
C VAL A 225 -14.49 20.79 2.59
N LYS A 226 -14.97 19.70 1.97
CA LYS A 226 -15.38 18.48 2.71
C LYS A 226 -14.20 17.86 3.46
N PHE A 227 -13.04 17.74 2.80
CA PHE A 227 -11.83 17.21 3.41
C PHE A 227 -11.34 18.07 4.58
N LEU A 228 -11.27 19.39 4.40
CA LEU A 228 -10.82 20.32 5.44
C LEU A 228 -11.80 20.37 6.63
N GLN A 229 -13.10 20.21 6.40
CA GLN A 229 -14.10 20.06 7.47
C GLN A 229 -13.89 18.77 8.28
N MET A 230 -13.56 17.66 7.62
CA MET A 230 -13.17 16.41 8.29
C MET A 230 -11.88 16.62 9.11
N ALA A 231 -10.84 17.18 8.48
CA ALA A 231 -9.54 17.40 9.11
C ALA A 231 -9.64 18.28 10.36
N ARG A 232 -10.45 19.35 10.31
CA ARG A 232 -10.72 20.23 11.45
C ARG A 232 -11.35 19.50 12.64
N LYS A 233 -12.24 18.53 12.40
CA LYS A 233 -12.87 17.75 13.47
C LYS A 233 -11.86 16.90 14.22
N LYS A 234 -10.81 16.41 13.55
CA LYS A 234 -9.71 15.66 14.17
C LYS A 234 -8.65 16.54 14.80
N ALA A 235 -8.18 17.54 14.07
CA ALA A 235 -7.09 18.41 14.48
C ALA A 235 -7.43 19.87 14.15
N ARG A 236 -7.48 20.72 15.19
CA ARG A 236 -7.70 22.17 15.03
C ARG A 236 -6.39 22.88 14.69
N GLU A 237 -5.83 22.54 13.53
CA GLU A 237 -4.62 23.17 13.03
C GLU A 237 -4.93 24.52 12.38
N SER A 238 -4.14 25.54 12.72
CA SER A 238 -4.30 26.90 12.20
C SER A 238 -4.24 26.94 10.67
N TYR A 239 -3.36 26.14 10.05
CA TYR A 239 -3.23 26.06 8.60
C TYR A 239 -4.49 25.51 7.93
N VAL A 240 -5.03 24.40 8.44
CA VAL A 240 -6.26 23.77 7.95
C VAL A 240 -7.45 24.73 8.04
N GLU A 241 -7.60 25.44 9.15
CA GLU A 241 -8.68 26.43 9.31
C GLU A 241 -8.50 27.64 8.40
N THR A 242 -7.26 28.09 8.17
CA THR A 242 -6.93 29.20 7.25
C THR A 242 -7.29 28.84 5.80
N GLU A 243 -6.90 27.66 5.33
CA GLU A 243 -7.24 27.19 3.98
C GLU A 243 -8.73 26.88 3.84
N LEU A 244 -9.41 26.43 4.90
CA LEU A 244 -10.86 26.18 4.87
C LEU A 244 -11.66 27.48 4.65
N ILE A 245 -11.29 28.57 5.33
CA ILE A 245 -11.89 29.90 5.11
C ILE A 245 -11.71 30.32 3.64
N PHE A 246 -10.52 30.11 3.09
CA PHE A 246 -10.25 30.46 1.69
C PHE A 246 -11.08 29.60 0.71
N ALA A 247 -11.18 28.29 0.95
CA ALA A 247 -11.98 27.39 0.12
C ALA A 247 -13.49 27.70 0.20
N LEU A 248 -14.01 28.10 1.37
CA LEU A 248 -15.39 28.57 1.54
C LEU A 248 -15.65 29.88 0.78
N ALA A 249 -14.70 30.81 0.80
CA ALA A 249 -14.76 32.04 0.01
C ALA A 249 -14.79 31.73 -1.50
N LYS A 250 -13.93 30.83 -1.97
CA LYS A 250 -13.87 30.38 -3.37
C LYS A 250 -15.15 29.71 -3.86
N THR A 251 -15.81 28.94 -3.00
CA THR A 251 -17.07 28.25 -3.32
C THR A 251 -18.31 29.14 -3.12
N ASN A 252 -18.12 30.43 -2.81
CA ASN A 252 -19.19 31.41 -2.54
C ASN A 252 -20.14 31.00 -1.40
N ARG A 253 -19.65 30.22 -0.42
CA ARG A 253 -20.41 29.79 0.75
C ARG A 253 -20.31 30.80 1.88
N LEU A 254 -20.77 32.03 1.62
CA LEU A 254 -20.60 33.17 2.52
C LEU A 254 -21.25 32.98 3.89
N SER A 255 -22.40 32.30 3.96
CA SER A 255 -23.08 32.02 5.23
C SER A 255 -22.27 31.08 6.13
N GLU A 256 -21.73 30.00 5.56
CA GLU A 256 -20.86 29.05 6.29
C GLU A 256 -19.56 29.74 6.72
N LEU A 257 -19.02 30.62 5.87
CA LEU A 257 -17.85 31.45 6.18
C LEU A 257 -18.11 32.40 7.37
N GLU A 258 -19.25 33.09 7.39
CA GLU A 258 -19.62 34.02 8.47
C GLU A 258 -19.84 33.30 9.81
N GLU A 259 -20.51 32.15 9.79
CA GLU A 259 -20.67 31.30 10.96
C GLU A 259 -19.31 30.80 11.46
N PHE A 260 -18.41 30.44 10.55
CA PHE A 260 -17.07 29.97 10.90
C PHE A 260 -16.22 31.05 11.60
N ILE A 261 -16.18 32.27 11.06
CA ILE A 261 -15.34 33.36 11.59
C ILE A 261 -15.91 33.99 12.86
N SER A 262 -17.23 33.88 13.08
CA SER A 262 -17.88 34.33 14.31
C SER A 262 -17.64 33.39 15.50
N GLY A 263 -17.32 32.13 15.23
CA GLY A 263 -16.93 31.14 16.23
C GLY A 263 -15.44 31.20 16.61
N PRO A 264 -15.02 30.49 17.69
CA PRO A 264 -13.63 30.37 18.07
C PRO A 264 -12.83 29.62 17.00
N ASN A 265 -11.82 30.27 16.44
CA ASN A 265 -10.94 29.74 15.40
C ASN A 265 -9.48 30.15 15.65
N ASN A 266 -8.54 29.37 15.11
CA ASN A 266 -7.10 29.61 15.14
C ASN A 266 -6.59 30.08 13.76
N ALA A 267 -7.48 30.51 12.86
CA ALA A 267 -7.14 30.83 11.48
C ALA A 267 -6.48 32.21 11.34
N HIS A 268 -5.64 32.37 10.32
CA HIS A 268 -5.06 33.67 9.95
C HIS A 268 -6.01 34.46 9.04
N ILE A 269 -7.13 34.92 9.61
CA ILE A 269 -8.23 35.60 8.87
C ILE A 269 -7.73 36.79 8.03
N GLN A 270 -6.78 37.57 8.53
CA GLN A 270 -6.23 38.70 7.79
C GLN A 270 -5.52 38.28 6.50
N GLN A 271 -4.72 37.21 6.54
CA GLN A 271 -4.00 36.70 5.37
C GLN A 271 -4.97 36.17 4.32
N VAL A 272 -6.03 35.48 4.76
CA VAL A 272 -7.09 35.01 3.86
C VAL A 272 -7.84 36.18 3.24
N GLY A 273 -8.16 37.21 4.02
CA GLY A 273 -8.79 38.44 3.53
C GLY A 273 -7.96 39.13 2.44
N ASP A 274 -6.64 39.25 2.65
CA ASP A 274 -5.72 39.81 1.65
C ASP A 274 -5.69 38.95 0.36
N ARG A 275 -5.63 37.62 0.47
CA ARG A 275 -5.72 36.71 -0.70
C ARG A 275 -7.06 36.83 -1.43
N CYS A 276 -8.16 36.86 -0.70
CA CYS A 276 -9.51 37.02 -1.29
C CYS A 276 -9.65 38.36 -2.02
N TYR A 277 -9.07 39.43 -1.48
CA TYR A 277 -9.08 40.75 -2.10
C TYR A 277 -8.28 40.79 -3.40
N GLU A 278 -7.08 40.19 -3.42
CA GLU A 278 -6.22 40.12 -4.61
C GLU A 278 -6.88 39.33 -5.75
N GLU A 279 -7.67 38.30 -5.43
CA GLU A 279 -8.40 37.50 -6.41
C GLU A 279 -9.79 38.05 -6.77
N GLY A 280 -10.15 39.24 -6.28
CA GLY A 280 -11.40 39.92 -6.63
C GLY A 280 -12.65 39.40 -5.91
N MET A 281 -12.50 38.54 -4.89
CA MET A 281 -13.59 38.03 -4.05
C MET A 281 -13.93 39.04 -2.95
N TYR A 282 -14.39 40.22 -3.35
CA TYR A 282 -14.57 41.37 -2.45
C TYR A 282 -15.66 41.15 -1.39
N GLU A 283 -16.73 40.39 -1.69
CA GLU A 283 -17.79 40.08 -0.71
C GLU A 283 -17.26 39.22 0.45
N ALA A 284 -16.48 38.19 0.14
CA ALA A 284 -15.82 37.37 1.15
C ALA A 284 -14.76 38.19 1.92
N ALA A 285 -13.94 38.99 1.22
CA ALA A 285 -12.93 39.84 1.85
C ALA A 285 -13.56 40.85 2.82
N LYS A 286 -14.72 41.42 2.49
CA LYS A 286 -15.50 42.32 3.38
C LYS A 286 -15.84 41.65 4.70
N LEU A 287 -16.37 40.42 4.67
CA LEU A 287 -16.69 39.66 5.89
C LEU A 287 -15.44 39.42 6.75
N LEU A 288 -14.33 39.02 6.12
CA LEU A 288 -13.08 38.72 6.80
C LEU A 288 -12.45 39.97 7.44
N TYR A 289 -12.37 41.09 6.73
CA TYR A 289 -11.81 42.33 7.28
C TYR A 289 -12.70 42.96 8.35
N ASN A 290 -14.02 42.80 8.24
CA ASN A 290 -14.94 43.25 9.28
C ASN A 290 -14.72 42.46 10.58
N ASN A 291 -14.50 41.15 10.51
CA ASN A 291 -14.20 40.31 11.66
C ASN A 291 -12.87 40.69 12.34
N VAL A 292 -11.81 40.95 11.57
CA VAL A 292 -10.49 41.37 12.09
C VAL A 292 -10.48 42.85 12.52
N SER A 293 -11.56 43.59 12.29
CA SER A 293 -11.62 45.06 12.50
C SER A 293 -10.54 45.82 11.72
N ASN A 294 -10.10 45.28 10.56
CA ASN A 294 -9.16 45.96 9.68
C ASN A 294 -9.90 46.96 8.78
N PHE A 295 -10.29 48.08 9.38
CA PHE A 295 -11.08 49.12 8.71
C PHE A 295 -10.38 49.74 7.50
N ALA A 296 -9.05 49.68 7.45
CA ALA A 296 -8.27 50.23 6.35
C ALA A 296 -8.46 49.44 5.05
N ARG A 297 -8.27 48.12 5.11
CA ARG A 297 -8.54 47.24 3.97
C ARG A 297 -10.03 47.12 3.69
N LEU A 298 -10.87 47.10 4.73
CA LEU A 298 -12.33 47.09 4.58
C LEU A 298 -12.81 48.28 3.75
N ALA A 299 -12.36 49.50 4.04
CA ALA A 299 -12.72 50.69 3.27
C ALA A 299 -12.37 50.53 1.78
N SER A 300 -11.16 50.05 1.48
CA SER A 300 -10.72 49.75 0.11
C SER A 300 -11.61 48.71 -0.57
N THR A 301 -11.94 47.61 0.11
CA THR A 301 -12.85 46.56 -0.42
C THR A 301 -14.25 47.09 -0.71
N LEU A 302 -14.79 47.96 0.14
CA LEU A 302 -16.13 48.56 -0.02
C LEU A 302 -16.20 49.53 -1.19
N VAL A 303 -15.10 50.23 -1.50
CA VAL A 303 -14.98 51.07 -2.71
C VAL A 303 -15.09 50.19 -3.97
N HIS A 304 -14.40 49.04 -4.00
CA HIS A 304 -14.50 48.09 -5.12
C HIS A 304 -15.89 47.46 -5.27
N LEU A 305 -16.63 47.30 -4.16
CA LEU A 305 -18.03 46.85 -4.16
C LEU A 305 -19.04 47.96 -4.52
N GLY A 306 -18.60 49.22 -4.65
CA GLY A 306 -19.47 50.37 -4.90
C GLY A 306 -20.28 50.85 -3.67
N GLU A 307 -19.98 50.33 -2.48
CA GLU A 307 -20.63 50.71 -1.22
C GLU A 307 -19.98 51.95 -0.59
N TYR A 308 -20.00 53.08 -1.29
CA TYR A 308 -19.25 54.29 -0.91
C TYR A 308 -19.61 54.86 0.47
N GLN A 309 -20.88 54.75 0.90
CA GLN A 309 -21.28 55.23 2.23
C GLN A 309 -20.60 54.43 3.35
N ALA A 310 -20.64 53.10 3.26
CA ALA A 310 -20.00 52.21 4.21
C ALA A 310 -18.45 52.32 4.14
N ALA A 311 -17.90 52.60 2.96
CA ALA A 311 -16.48 52.85 2.76
C ALA A 311 -16.00 54.10 3.51
N VAL A 312 -16.76 55.21 3.44
CA VAL A 312 -16.45 56.44 4.17
C VAL A 312 -16.49 56.22 5.68
N ASP A 313 -17.49 55.50 6.18
CA ASP A 313 -17.60 55.20 7.62
C ASP A 313 -16.46 54.28 8.10
N SER A 314 -16.05 53.32 7.29
CA SER A 314 -14.88 52.47 7.57
C SER A 314 -13.57 53.28 7.49
N GLY A 315 -13.43 54.19 6.52
CA GLY A 315 -12.29 55.09 6.39
C GLY A 315 -12.13 56.03 7.58
N ARG A 316 -13.24 56.54 8.12
CA ARG A 316 -13.26 57.32 9.38
C ARG A 316 -12.75 56.50 10.57
N LYS A 317 -13.14 55.23 10.68
CA LYS A 317 -12.68 54.33 11.74
C LYS A 317 -11.21 53.93 11.59
N ALA A 318 -10.71 53.81 10.37
CA ALA A 318 -9.31 53.48 10.09
C ALA A 318 -8.34 54.64 10.39
N ASN A 319 -8.81 55.89 10.27
CA ASN A 319 -8.07 57.12 10.57
C ASN A 319 -6.66 57.18 9.95
N SER A 320 -6.51 56.72 8.70
CA SER A 320 -5.24 56.68 7.97
C SER A 320 -5.32 57.54 6.71
N THR A 321 -4.30 58.34 6.44
CA THR A 321 -4.24 59.17 5.22
C THR A 321 -4.18 58.34 3.94
N ARG A 322 -3.67 57.11 4.02
CA ARG A 322 -3.61 56.18 2.87
C ARG A 322 -5.01 55.69 2.48
N THR A 323 -5.86 55.36 3.45
CA THR A 323 -7.22 54.87 3.20
C THR A 323 -8.11 55.96 2.62
N TRP A 324 -7.94 57.21 3.05
CA TRP A 324 -8.65 58.35 2.48
C TRP A 324 -8.25 58.72 1.05
N LYS A 325 -7.12 58.22 0.54
CA LYS A 325 -6.75 58.38 -0.87
C LYS A 325 -7.43 57.34 -1.77
N GLU A 326 -7.84 56.21 -1.20
CA GLU A 326 -8.48 55.10 -1.92
C GLU A 326 -10.02 55.19 -1.87
N VAL A 327 -10.60 55.85 -0.85
CA VAL A 327 -12.04 56.13 -0.66
C VAL A 327 -12.45 57.41 -1.38
#